data_AF-A0A7C1LM80-F1
#
_entry.id   AF-A0A7C1LM80-F1
#
_cell.length_a   1.000
_cell.length_b   1.000
_cell.length_c   1.000
_cell.angle_alpha   90.00
_cell.angle_beta   90.00
_cell.angle_gamma   90.00
#
_symmetry.space_group_name_H-M   'P 1'
#
loop_
_entity.id
_entity.type
_entity.pdbx_description
1 polymer ?
#
loop_
_entity_poly.entity_id
_entity_poly.type
_entity_poly.pdbx_seq_one_letter_code
_entity_poly.pdbx_strand_id
1 'polypeptide(L)'
;MVGANSTENAYLFVLLGFAFSHISYWGSIGILRLLTIEMVPKDRRGIGVGFKSLIGAIGGTIGLLTSSVVILSLDLGPTFIIFVMGNFAIIPIAYFFLKETKGVELSEIK
;
A
#
# COMPACT_ATOMS: atom_id res chain seq x y z
N MET A 1 4.52 -22.92 -18.57
CA MET A 1 4.31 -22.79 -17.12
C MET A 1 5.61 -23.11 -16.39
N VAL A 2 6.48 -22.12 -16.15
CA VAL A 2 7.80 -22.36 -15.54
C VAL A 2 7.68 -22.84 -14.07
N GLY A 3 6.65 -22.39 -13.34
CA GLY A 3 6.35 -22.86 -11.99
C GLY A 3 5.67 -24.24 -11.91
N ALA A 4 5.07 -24.75 -12.99
CA ALA A 4 4.47 -26.09 -12.99
C ALA A 4 5.53 -27.20 -13.23
N ASN A 5 6.66 -26.85 -13.85
CA ASN A 5 7.68 -27.80 -14.29
C ASN A 5 8.85 -27.98 -13.29
N SER A 6 8.98 -27.10 -12.29
CA SER A 6 9.97 -27.24 -11.21
C SER A 6 9.51 -26.50 -9.96
N THR A 7 9.24 -27.25 -8.90
CA THR A 7 8.75 -26.77 -7.60
C THR A 7 9.68 -25.72 -6.98
N GLU A 8 11.00 -25.87 -7.19
CA GLU A 8 12.03 -24.96 -6.70
C GLU A 8 11.93 -23.57 -7.34
N ASN A 9 11.78 -23.50 -8.67
CA ASN A 9 11.61 -22.23 -9.38
C ASN A 9 10.28 -21.55 -9.01
N ALA A 10 9.21 -22.32 -8.80
CA ALA A 10 7.92 -21.78 -8.36
C ALA A 10 8.03 -21.08 -7.00
N TYR A 11 8.75 -21.68 -6.06
CA TYR A 11 8.98 -21.10 -4.74
C TYR A 11 9.72 -19.76 -4.82
N LEU A 12 10.77 -19.65 -5.64
CA LEU A 12 11.51 -18.40 -5.83
C LEU A 12 10.63 -17.27 -6.38
N PHE A 13 9.75 -17.55 -7.34
CA PHE A 13 8.84 -16.54 -7.87
C PHE A 13 7.83 -16.04 -6.82
N VAL A 14 7.30 -16.94 -5.99
CA VAL A 14 6.41 -16.56 -4.88
C VAL A 14 7.14 -15.69 -3.87
N LEU A 15 8.38 -16.06 -3.52
CA LEU A 15 9.18 -15.36 -2.53
C LEU A 15 9.58 -13.95 -3.01
N LEU A 16 9.97 -13.82 -4.28
CA LEU A 16 10.19 -12.53 -4.92
C LEU A 16 8.92 -11.67 -4.96
N GLY A 17 7.78 -12.27 -5.34
CA GLY A 17 6.49 -11.58 -5.36
C GLY A 17 6.09 -11.07 -3.97
N PHE A 18 6.32 -11.87 -2.93
CA PHE A 18 6.09 -11.46 -1.54
C PHE A 18 7.01 -10.30 -1.13
N ALA A 19 8.31 -10.38 -1.43
CA ALA A 19 9.28 -9.33 -1.10
C ALA A 19 8.92 -7.98 -1.75
N PHE A 20 8.59 -7.98 -3.05
CA PHE A 20 8.16 -6.76 -3.74
C PHE A 20 6.85 -6.20 -3.17
N SER A 21 5.89 -7.07 -2.87
CA SER A 21 4.62 -6.67 -2.26
C SER A 21 4.85 -6.03 -0.88
N HIS A 22 5.76 -6.60 -0.09
CA HIS A 22 6.07 -6.11 1.25
C HIS A 22 6.74 -4.73 1.23
N ILE A 23 7.75 -4.55 0.38
CA ILE A 23 8.42 -3.25 0.20
C ILE A 23 7.41 -2.19 -0.27
N SER A 24 6.58 -2.55 -1.26
CA SER A 24 5.55 -1.65 -1.81
C SER A 24 4.52 -1.25 -0.76
N TYR A 25 4.09 -2.18 0.08
CA TYR A 25 3.13 -1.94 1.16
C TYR A 25 3.67 -0.94 2.19
N TRP A 26 4.89 -1.15 2.69
CA TRP A 26 5.50 -0.23 3.65
C TRP A 26 5.81 1.13 3.05
N GLY A 27 6.28 1.18 1.80
CA GLY A 27 6.49 2.44 1.07
C GLY A 27 5.19 3.22 0.93
N SER A 28 4.09 2.55 0.58
CA SER A 28 2.77 3.14 0.45
C SER A 28 2.24 3.71 1.77
N ILE A 29 2.44 2.99 2.88
CA ILE A 29 2.11 3.50 4.23
C ILE A 29 2.91 4.76 4.55
N GLY A 30 4.21 4.79 4.19
CA GLY A 30 5.06 5.96 4.33
C GLY A 30 4.49 7.18 3.59
N ILE A 31 4.12 7.01 2.32
CA ILE A 31 3.53 8.07 1.49
C ILE A 31 2.21 8.57 2.10
N LEU A 32 1.31 7.67 2.50
CA LEU A 32 0.04 8.05 3.15
C LEU A 32 0.26 8.85 4.45
N ARG A 33 1.31 8.53 5.20
CA ARG A 33 1.67 9.29 6.41
C ARG A 33 2.11 10.71 6.07
N LEU A 34 2.94 10.89 5.05
CA LEU A 34 3.37 12.21 4.58
C LEU A 34 2.17 13.04 4.11
N LEU A 35 1.32 12.45 3.28
CA LEU A 35 0.08 13.06 2.81
C LEU A 35 -0.80 13.58 3.96
N THR A 36 -1.01 12.75 4.99
CA THR A 36 -1.82 13.12 6.15
C THR A 36 -1.25 14.34 6.87
N ILE A 37 0.07 14.43 7.01
CA ILE A 37 0.74 15.52 7.72
C ILE A 37 0.72 16.81 6.90
N GLU A 38 0.80 16.72 5.57
CA GLU A 38 0.73 17.87 4.67
C GLU A 38 -0.68 18.44 4.54
N MET A 39 -1.71 17.58 4.53
CA MET A 39 -3.11 18.01 4.39
C MET A 39 -3.70 18.61 5.68
N VAL A 40 -3.09 18.35 6.83
CA VAL A 40 -3.59 18.79 8.14
C VAL A 40 -2.83 20.04 8.61
N PRO A 41 -3.51 21.07 9.13
CA PRO A 41 -2.87 22.27 9.69
C PRO A 41 -1.80 21.90 10.74
N LYS A 42 -0.69 22.63 10.74
CA LYS A 42 0.50 22.32 11.57
C LYS A 42 0.15 22.07 13.04
N ASP A 43 -0.74 22.88 13.61
CA ASP A 43 -1.14 22.82 15.01
C ASP A 43 -2.01 21.60 15.36
N ARG A 44 -2.54 20.89 14.35
CA ARG A 44 -3.44 19.73 14.51
C ARG A 44 -2.88 18.43 13.92
N ARG A 45 -1.63 18.41 13.47
CA ARG A 45 -0.99 17.24 12.86
C ARG A 45 -1.07 15.98 13.72
N GLY A 46 -0.94 16.11 15.05
CA GLY A 46 -1.07 14.99 15.99
C GLY A 46 -2.44 14.28 15.94
N ILE A 47 -3.53 15.07 15.92
CA ILE A 47 -4.90 14.53 15.82
C ILE A 47 -5.13 13.90 14.43
N GLY A 48 -4.64 14.56 13.38
CA GLY A 48 -4.74 14.05 12.00
C GLY A 48 -4.09 12.68 11.81
N VAL A 49 -2.88 12.50 12.35
CA VAL A 49 -2.18 11.21 12.32
C VAL A 49 -2.91 10.14 13.13
N GLY A 50 -3.44 10.49 14.31
CA GLY A 50 -4.26 9.59 15.12
C GLY A 50 -5.52 9.12 14.39
N PHE A 51 -6.26 10.04 13.77
CA PHE A 51 -7.46 9.73 13.01
C PHE A 51 -7.16 8.85 11.78
N LYS A 52 -6.08 9.13 11.04
CA LYS A 52 -5.60 8.27 9.95
C LYS A 52 -5.29 6.84 10.43
N SER A 53 -4.71 6.69 11.62
CA SER A 53 -4.44 5.36 12.19
C SER A 53 -5.73 4.63 12.55
N LEU A 54 -6.73 5.33 13.08
CA LEU A 54 -8.05 4.75 13.35
C LEU A 54 -8.75 4.29 12.06
N ILE A 55 -8.82 5.15 11.04
CA ILE A 55 -9.38 4.79 9.73
C ILE A 55 -8.60 3.65 9.09
N GLY A 56 -7.27 3.65 9.22
CA GLY A 56 -6.42 2.56 8.75
C GLY A 56 -6.72 1.24 9.45
N ALA A 57 -6.94 1.23 10.77
CA ALA A 57 -7.31 0.02 11.51
C ALA A 57 -8.68 -0.52 11.09
N ILE A 58 -9.68 0.36 10.97
CA ILE A 58 -11.02 0.00 10.50
C ILE A 58 -10.95 -0.57 9.08
N GLY A 59 -10.24 0.11 8.16
CA GLY A 59 -10.04 -0.34 6.79
C GLY A 59 -9.31 -1.68 6.72
N GLY A 60 -8.31 -1.90 7.57
CA GLY A 60 -7.61 -3.19 7.70
C GLY A 60 -8.56 -4.31 8.11
N THR A 61 -9.39 -4.09 9.12
CA THR A 61 -10.39 -5.07 9.56
C THR A 61 -11.41 -5.37 8.46
N ILE A 62 -11.96 -4.35 7.80
CA ILE A 62 -12.90 -4.53 6.68
C ILE A 62 -12.22 -5.28 5.52
N GLY A 63 -10.97 -4.95 5.20
CA GLY A 63 -10.19 -5.61 4.16
C GLY A 63 -9.96 -7.09 4.45
N LEU A 64 -9.65 -7.45 5.70
CA LEU A 64 -9.49 -8.85 6.11
C LEU A 64 -10.82 -9.62 6.03
N LEU A 65 -11.92 -9.01 6.49
CA LEU A 65 -13.24 -9.64 6.44
C LEU A 65 -13.70 -9.84 4.99
N THR A 66 -13.61 -8.79 4.16
CA THR A 66 -14.01 -8.87 2.75
C THR A 66 -13.13 -9.82 1.96
N SER A 67 -11.81 -9.80 2.15
CA SER A 67 -10.91 -10.76 1.47
C SER A 67 -11.23 -12.20 1.84
N SER A 68 -11.57 -12.50 3.10
CA SER A 68 -11.96 -13.86 3.48
C SER A 68 -13.18 -14.37 2.72
N VAL A 69 -14.19 -13.51 2.49
CA VAL A 69 -15.38 -13.85 1.71
C VAL A 69 -15.04 -14.01 0.21
N VAL A 70 -14.20 -13.13 -0.32
CA VAL A 70 -13.83 -13.16 -1.75
C VAL A 70 -12.96 -14.37 -2.08
N ILE A 71 -12.05 -14.77 -1.19
CA ILE A 71 -11.22 -15.98 -1.35
C ILE A 71 -12.09 -17.23 -1.51
N LEU A 72 -13.21 -17.33 -0.78
CA LEU A 72 -14.15 -18.45 -0.90
C LEU A 72 -14.84 -18.53 -2.27
N SER A 73 -14.86 -17.42 -3.02
CA SER A 73 -15.56 -17.32 -4.30
C SER A 73 -14.63 -17.34 -5.53
N LEU A 74 -13.44 -16.76 -5.42
CA LEU A 74 -12.52 -16.51 -6.55
C LEU A 74 -11.15 -17.16 -6.39
N ASP A 75 -10.97 -18.01 -5.37
CA ASP A 75 -9.67 -18.56 -4.96
C ASP A 75 -8.65 -17.49 -4.52
N LEU A 76 -7.52 -17.97 -3.98
CA LEU A 76 -6.50 -17.12 -3.37
C LEU A 76 -5.81 -16.18 -4.36
N GLY A 77 -5.46 -16.70 -5.56
CA GLY A 77 -4.67 -15.97 -6.56
C GLY A 77 -5.39 -14.73 -7.11
N PRO A 78 -6.59 -14.88 -7.71
CA PRO A 78 -7.36 -13.74 -8.22
C PRO A 78 -7.72 -12.74 -7.13
N THR A 79 -8.05 -13.20 -5.92
CA THR A 79 -8.35 -12.30 -4.79
C THR A 79 -7.14 -11.43 -4.45
N PHE A 80 -5.94 -12.02 -4.39
CA PHE A 80 -4.72 -11.26 -4.14
C PHE A 80 -4.50 -10.15 -5.18
N ILE A 81 -4.69 -10.46 -6.47
CA ILE A 81 -4.52 -9.48 -7.56
C ILE A 81 -5.50 -8.32 -7.40
N ILE A 82 -6.79 -8.59 -7.14
CA ILE A 82 -7.83 -7.56 -7.00
C ILE A 82 -7.49 -6.60 -5.84
N PHE A 83 -7.13 -7.13 -4.67
CA PHE A 83 -6.82 -6.29 -3.51
C PHE A 83 -5.51 -5.53 -3.66
N VAL A 84 -4.48 -6.14 -4.28
CA VAL A 84 -3.22 -5.46 -4.58
C VAL A 84 -3.46 -4.31 -5.56
N MET A 85 -4.32 -4.48 -6.57
CA MET A 85 -4.61 -3.42 -7.53
C MET A 85 -5.16 -2.14 -6.87
N GLY A 86 -5.89 -2.27 -5.77
CA GLY A 86 -6.36 -1.11 -4.99
C GLY A 86 -5.24 -0.20 -4.49
N ASN A 87 -4.04 -0.74 -4.25
CA ASN A 87 -2.89 0.06 -3.79
C ASN A 87 -2.41 1.05 -4.87
N PHE A 88 -2.66 0.79 -6.16
CA PHE A 88 -2.29 1.74 -7.21
C PHE A 88 -3.04 3.07 -7.11
N ALA A 89 -4.19 3.13 -6.42
CA ALA A 89 -4.88 4.37 -6.15
C ALA A 89 -4.05 5.37 -5.31
N ILE A 90 -3.03 4.88 -4.58
CA ILE A 90 -2.13 5.73 -3.80
C ILE A 90 -1.28 6.61 -4.73
N ILE A 91 -0.95 6.15 -5.94
CA ILE A 91 -0.14 6.91 -6.91
C ILE A 91 -0.80 8.25 -7.30
N PRO A 92 -2.05 8.28 -7.84
CA PRO A 92 -2.69 9.54 -8.16
C PRO A 92 -2.97 10.39 -6.91
N ILE A 93 -3.30 9.78 -5.77
CA ILE A 93 -3.51 10.55 -4.51
C ILE A 93 -2.21 11.25 -4.11
N ALA A 94 -1.08 10.56 -4.12
CA ALA A 94 0.23 11.14 -3.85
C ALA A 94 0.55 12.26 -4.85
N TYR A 95 0.25 12.06 -6.13
CA TYR A 95 0.46 13.08 -7.15
C TYR A 95 -0.38 14.36 -6.91
N PHE A 96 -1.62 14.28 -6.42
CA PHE A 96 -2.43 15.50 -6.23
C PHE A 96 -2.22 16.20 -4.90
N PHE A 97 -1.95 15.45 -3.83
CA PHE A 97 -2.04 15.97 -2.46
C PHE A 97 -0.69 16.19 -1.77
N LEU A 98 0.39 15.58 -2.26
CA LEU A 98 1.75 15.81 -1.76
C LEU A 98 2.26 17.09 -2.44
N LYS A 99 2.22 18.23 -1.75
CA LYS A 99 2.52 19.57 -2.31
C LYS A 99 3.77 20.19 -1.68
N GLU A 100 3.97 20.08 -0.37
CA GLU A 100 5.09 20.73 0.33
C GLU A 100 6.44 20.10 -0.07
N THR A 101 6.47 18.79 -0.31
CA THR A 101 7.67 18.02 -0.69
C THR A 101 7.96 18.01 -2.20
N LYS A 102 7.11 18.61 -3.03
CA LYS A 102 7.35 18.74 -4.48
C LYS A 102 8.17 19.97 -4.87
N GLY A 103 8.27 20.96 -3.98
CA GLY A 103 8.97 22.22 -4.22
C GLY A 103 10.46 22.20 -3.91
N VAL A 104 10.99 21.09 -3.41
CA VAL A 104 12.43 20.89 -3.21
C VAL A 104 12.85 19.83 -4.21
N GLU A 105 13.57 20.23 -5.26
CA GLU A 105 14.13 19.24 -6.16
C GLU A 105 15.16 18.41 -5.37
N LEU A 106 15.02 17.08 -5.38
CA LEU A 106 15.99 16.19 -4.73
C LEU A 106 17.41 16.32 -5.33
N SER A 107 17.54 16.91 -6.52
CA SER A 107 18.81 17.34 -7.13
C SER A 107 19.50 18.49 -6.38
N GLU A 108 18.78 19.27 -5.58
CA GLU A 108 19.34 20.39 -4.81
C GLU A 108 19.87 19.96 -3.44
N ILE A 109 19.52 18.76 -2.97
CA ILE A 109 19.98 18.21 -1.70
C ILE A 109 21.26 17.40 -1.94
N LYS A 110 22.42 18.00 -1.63
CA LYS A 110 23.75 17.37 -1.66
C LYS A 110 24.06 16.60 -0.36
#